data_AF-A0A2M8NFR3-F1
#
_entry.id   AF-A0A2M8NFR3-F1
#
_cell.length_a   1.000
_cell.length_b   1.000
_cell.length_c   1.000
_cell.angle_alpha   90.00
_cell.angle_beta   90.00
_cell.angle_gamma   90.00
#
_symmetry.space_group_name_H-M   'P 1'
#
loop_
_entity.id
_entity.type
_entity.pdbx_description
1 polymer ?
#
loop_
_entity_poly.entity_id
_entity_poly.type
_entity_poly.pdbx_seq_one_letter_code
_entity_poly.pdbx_strand_id
1 'polypeptide(L)'
;MISAAHSRGFKILIGVVGSPGDLAAGGAGYMQAFASFVGGVAGYGPDAIEIWNEPNIDREWPRGQISGTMYTDLLRMSYQAIKSTNSGVMVISAAPAPTGAEAAYPGQVMNDDRWLREVVAAGGLNYMDCVGAHYNEGIIAPSQRGGDPRDGYYTRYFHGMLDTYWSIVGGA
;
A
#
# COMPACT_ATOMS: atom_id res chain seq x y z
N MET A 1 -12.09 18.37 10.72
CA MET A 1 -12.83 17.09 10.75
C MET A 1 -12.26 16.09 11.75
N ILE A 2 -10.92 15.89 11.82
CA ILE A 2 -10.29 14.92 12.73
C ILE A 2 -10.76 15.08 14.18
N SER A 3 -10.62 16.27 14.78
CA SER A 3 -11.04 16.51 16.17
C SER A 3 -12.54 16.26 16.42
N ALA A 4 -13.38 16.48 15.41
CA ALA A 4 -14.81 16.23 15.50
C ALA A 4 -15.16 14.73 15.39
N ALA A 5 -14.34 13.95 14.70
CA ALA A 5 -14.48 12.49 14.68
C ALA A 5 -14.01 11.88 16.01
N HIS A 6 -12.88 12.36 16.53
CA HIS A 6 -12.35 11.94 17.83
C HIS A 6 -13.31 12.27 18.98
N SER A 7 -13.97 13.43 18.97
CA SER A 7 -14.97 13.78 20.00
C SER A 7 -16.21 12.87 19.98
N ARG A 8 -16.37 12.05 18.93
CA ARG A 8 -17.42 11.04 18.79
C ARG A 8 -16.90 9.61 18.96
N GLY A 9 -15.64 9.45 19.41
CA GLY A 9 -15.03 8.15 19.68
C GLY A 9 -14.57 7.39 18.44
N PHE A 10 -14.57 8.01 17.25
CA PHE A 10 -14.04 7.39 16.04
C PHE A 10 -12.52 7.46 15.97
N LYS A 11 -11.92 6.52 15.25
CA LYS A 11 -10.53 6.55 14.80
C LYS A 11 -10.48 6.99 13.34
N ILE A 12 -9.43 7.71 12.94
CA ILE A 12 -9.25 8.23 11.58
C ILE A 12 -7.98 7.70 10.95
N LEU A 13 -8.15 6.99 9.83
CA LEU A 13 -7.10 6.67 8.86
C LEU A 13 -7.26 7.60 7.66
N ILE A 14 -6.16 8.19 7.19
CA ILE A 14 -6.13 9.02 5.98
C ILE A 14 -5.28 8.33 4.91
N GLY A 15 -5.91 7.91 3.81
CA GLY A 15 -5.18 7.48 2.62
C GLY A 15 -4.72 8.70 1.83
N VAL A 16 -3.42 8.79 1.55
CA VAL A 16 -2.85 9.86 0.74
C VAL A 16 -2.33 9.27 -0.56
N VAL A 17 -2.95 9.68 -1.67
CA VAL A 17 -2.63 9.22 -3.02
C VAL A 17 -1.85 10.32 -3.73
N GLY A 18 -0.75 9.97 -4.39
CA GLY A 18 -0.02 10.93 -5.22
C GLY A 18 -0.37 10.80 -6.69
N SER A 19 0.38 11.51 -7.52
CA SER A 19 0.16 11.63 -8.95
C SER A 19 1.21 10.81 -9.72
N PRO A 20 0.80 9.81 -10.52
CA PRO A 20 1.73 9.06 -11.35
C PRO A 20 2.47 9.95 -12.35
N GLY A 21 1.80 10.96 -12.90
CA GLY A 21 2.42 11.90 -13.84
C GLY A 21 3.51 12.75 -13.19
N ASP A 22 3.25 13.27 -11.99
CA ASP A 22 4.21 14.09 -11.26
C ASP A 22 5.38 13.24 -10.72
N LEU A 23 5.11 11.98 -10.32
CA LEU A 23 6.15 11.04 -9.95
C LEU A 23 7.06 10.72 -11.15
N ALA A 24 6.49 10.51 -12.34
CA ALA A 24 7.26 10.27 -13.56
C ALA A 24 8.14 11.47 -13.94
N ALA A 25 7.64 12.69 -13.75
CA ALA A 25 8.34 13.92 -14.10
C ALA A 25 9.39 14.34 -13.04
N GLY A 26 9.05 14.20 -11.76
CA GLY A 26 9.83 14.71 -10.64
C GLY A 26 10.69 13.67 -9.91
N GLY A 27 10.43 12.38 -10.12
CA GLY A 27 11.18 11.27 -9.53
C GLY A 27 11.35 11.41 -8.02
N ALA A 28 12.59 11.28 -7.55
CA ALA A 28 12.92 11.42 -6.13
C ALA A 28 12.44 12.75 -5.54
N GLY A 29 12.61 13.87 -6.26
CA GLY A 29 12.18 15.20 -5.81
C GLY A 29 10.69 15.26 -5.50
N TYR A 30 9.87 14.60 -6.33
CA TYR A 30 8.43 14.46 -6.07
C TYR A 30 8.17 13.60 -4.83
N MET A 31 8.88 12.48 -4.65
CA MET A 31 8.76 11.66 -3.44
C MET A 31 9.10 12.44 -2.16
N GLN A 32 10.12 13.31 -2.17
CA GLN A 32 10.44 14.16 -1.03
C GLN A 32 9.33 15.18 -0.74
N ALA A 33 8.73 15.76 -1.78
CA ALA A 33 7.60 16.67 -1.63
C ALA A 33 6.37 15.94 -1.06
N PHE A 34 6.07 14.74 -1.55
CA PHE A 34 5.01 13.89 -1.03
C PHE A 34 5.25 13.53 0.44
N ALA A 35 6.47 13.10 0.80
CA ALA A 35 6.84 12.79 2.18
C ALA A 35 6.67 13.99 3.11
N SER A 36 7.07 15.18 2.66
CA SER A 36 6.88 16.43 3.40
C SER A 36 5.40 16.75 3.61
N PHE A 37 4.57 16.52 2.59
CA PHE A 37 3.12 16.70 2.67
C PHE A 37 2.49 15.78 3.72
N VAL A 38 2.79 14.47 3.69
CA VAL A 38 2.23 13.53 4.69
C VAL A 38 2.76 13.78 6.10
N GLY A 39 3.99 14.30 6.25
CA GLY A 39 4.48 14.82 7.52
C GLY A 39 3.59 15.96 8.05
N GLY A 40 3.22 16.92 7.19
CA GLY A 40 2.25 17.96 7.54
C GLY A 40 0.87 17.42 7.93
N VAL A 41 0.38 16.38 7.23
CA VAL A 41 -0.88 15.68 7.57
C VAL A 41 -0.81 15.06 8.97
N ALA A 42 0.33 14.47 9.34
CA ALA A 42 0.54 13.88 10.67
C ALA A 42 0.43 14.91 11.81
N GLY A 43 0.75 16.18 11.54
CA GLY A 43 0.59 17.29 12.48
C GLY A 43 -0.87 17.56 12.89
N TYR A 44 -1.84 17.12 12.08
CA TYR A 44 -3.26 17.18 12.45
C TYR A 44 -3.74 16.02 13.33
N GLY A 45 -2.86 15.07 13.62
CA GLY A 45 -3.09 13.95 14.53
C GLY A 45 -4.14 12.92 14.08
N PRO A 46 -4.15 12.43 12.83
CA PRO A 46 -4.91 11.20 12.52
C PRO A 46 -4.35 10.00 13.29
N ASP A 47 -5.11 8.92 13.42
CA ASP A 47 -4.63 7.69 14.05
C ASP A 47 -3.69 6.90 13.13
N ALA A 48 -3.92 6.98 11.81
CA ALA A 48 -3.07 6.35 10.81
C ALA A 48 -3.04 7.14 9.50
N ILE A 49 -1.95 6.96 8.73
CA ILE A 49 -1.81 7.44 7.36
C ILE A 49 -1.39 6.26 6.48
N GLU A 50 -2.14 6.02 5.40
CA GLU A 50 -1.78 5.07 4.36
C GLU A 50 -1.01 5.78 3.24
N ILE A 51 0.14 5.22 2.87
CA ILE A 51 1.09 5.82 1.93
C ILE A 51 0.88 5.25 0.54
N TRP A 52 0.21 6.05 -0.30
CA TRP A 52 -0.14 5.73 -1.69
C TRP A 52 -1.30 4.72 -1.83
N ASN A 53 -1.78 4.53 -3.05
CA ASN A 53 -2.83 3.57 -3.42
C ASN A 53 -2.34 2.68 -4.57
N GLU A 54 -2.44 1.35 -4.43
CA GLU A 54 -2.20 0.34 -5.49
C GLU A 54 -0.99 0.61 -6.43
N PRO A 55 0.23 0.83 -5.92
CA PRO A 55 1.42 1.18 -6.72
C PRO A 55 1.90 0.07 -7.67
N ASN A 56 1.26 -1.09 -7.65
CA ASN A 56 1.56 -2.23 -8.52
C ASN A 56 0.79 -2.22 -9.85
N ILE A 57 0.01 -1.17 -10.12
CA ILE A 57 -0.69 -0.95 -11.40
C ILE A 57 -0.41 0.43 -11.98
N ASP A 58 -0.39 0.54 -13.31
CA ASP A 58 0.00 1.76 -14.01
C ASP A 58 -1.02 2.90 -13.97
N ARG A 59 -2.24 2.63 -13.48
CA ARG A 59 -3.21 3.66 -13.13
C ARG A 59 -2.72 4.51 -11.96
N GLU A 60 -1.96 3.92 -11.04
CA GLU A 60 -1.55 4.54 -9.79
C GLU A 60 -0.02 4.71 -9.70
N TRP A 61 0.76 4.17 -10.63
CA TRP A 61 2.21 4.31 -10.65
C TRP A 61 2.69 4.52 -12.09
N PRO A 62 3.80 5.25 -12.34
CA PRO A 62 4.28 5.44 -13.70
C PRO A 62 4.46 4.11 -14.45
N ARG A 63 3.80 4.00 -15.61
CA ARG A 63 3.92 2.84 -16.50
C ARG A 63 5.39 2.53 -16.81
N GLY A 64 5.76 1.26 -16.72
CA GLY A 64 7.13 0.79 -16.92
C GLY A 64 8.09 1.07 -15.75
N GLN A 65 7.61 1.68 -14.66
CA GLN A 65 8.42 1.99 -13.46
C GLN A 65 7.85 1.37 -12.19
N ILE A 66 6.88 0.46 -12.30
CA ILE A 66 6.34 -0.29 -11.16
C ILE A 66 7.48 -1.07 -10.50
N SER A 67 7.74 -0.79 -9.23
CA SER A 67 8.82 -1.40 -8.45
C SER A 67 8.52 -1.34 -6.96
N GLY A 68 8.58 -2.49 -6.27
CA GLY A 68 8.44 -2.52 -4.82
C GLY A 68 9.61 -1.80 -4.11
N THR A 69 10.80 -1.84 -4.70
CA THR A 69 11.98 -1.09 -4.21
C THR A 69 11.77 0.42 -4.28
N MET A 70 11.31 0.93 -5.42
CA MET A 70 11.05 2.36 -5.59
C MET A 70 9.94 2.85 -4.65
N TYR A 71 8.91 2.03 -4.45
CA TYR A 71 7.89 2.32 -3.44
C TYR A 71 8.46 2.33 -2.01
N THR A 72 9.36 1.40 -1.68
CA THR A 72 10.04 1.35 -0.37
C THR A 72 10.78 2.66 -0.07
N ASP A 73 11.41 3.28 -1.07
CA ASP A 73 12.06 4.59 -0.89
C ASP A 73 11.06 5.69 -0.54
N LEU A 74 9.93 5.77 -1.25
CA LEU A 74 8.83 6.69 -0.92
C LEU A 74 8.30 6.44 0.50
N LEU A 75 8.08 5.17 0.85
CA LEU A 75 7.59 4.76 2.16
C LEU A 75 8.56 5.17 3.28
N ARG A 76 9.86 4.92 3.10
CA ARG A 76 10.90 5.30 4.06
C ARG A 76 10.91 6.81 4.33
N MET A 77 10.88 7.63 3.27
CA MET A 77 10.86 9.09 3.41
C MET A 77 9.58 9.54 4.13
N SER A 78 8.44 8.97 3.77
CA SER A 78 7.14 9.27 4.37
C SER A 78 7.09 8.88 5.85
N TYR A 79 7.58 7.69 6.20
CA TYR A 79 7.67 7.22 7.58
C TYR A 79 8.49 8.17 8.45
N GLN A 80 9.68 8.57 7.97
CA GLN A 80 10.56 9.50 8.70
C GLN A 80 9.89 10.88 8.90
N ALA A 81 9.23 11.42 7.87
CA ALA A 81 8.51 12.68 7.96
C ALA A 81 7.32 12.62 8.93
N ILE A 82 6.56 11.53 8.91
CA ILE A 82 5.42 11.30 9.82
C ILE A 82 5.93 11.16 11.26
N LYS A 83 6.87 10.25 11.51
CA LYS A 83 7.35 9.97 12.88
C LYS A 83 8.09 11.15 13.50
N SER A 84 8.76 11.99 12.71
CA SER A 84 9.39 13.22 13.21
C SER A 84 8.37 14.30 13.59
N THR A 85 7.20 14.31 12.95
CA THR A 85 6.12 15.26 13.27
C THR A 85 5.24 14.76 14.40
N ASN A 86 4.84 13.49 14.34
CA ASN A 86 4.00 12.85 15.34
C ASN A 86 4.25 11.35 15.35
N SER A 87 5.03 10.89 16.32
CA SER A 87 5.38 9.47 16.49
C SER A 87 4.21 8.56 16.84
N GLY A 88 3.08 9.13 17.29
CA GLY A 88 1.86 8.40 17.61
C GLY A 88 1.00 8.03 16.40
N VAL A 89 1.27 8.60 15.22
CA VAL A 89 0.55 8.27 13.98
C VAL A 89 1.08 6.95 13.42
N MET A 90 0.19 5.99 13.17
CA MET A 90 0.55 4.75 12.47
C MET A 90 0.81 5.03 10.98
N VAL A 91 1.80 4.36 10.41
CA VAL A 91 2.13 4.38 8.99
C VAL A 91 1.72 3.05 8.38
N ILE A 92 0.82 3.09 7.41
CA ILE A 92 0.32 1.91 6.70
C ILE A 92 0.91 1.95 5.29
N SER A 93 1.46 0.82 4.83
CA SER A 93 1.88 0.73 3.42
C SER A 93 0.67 0.85 2.49
N ALA A 94 0.89 1.17 1.23
CA ALA A 94 -0.12 1.05 0.20
C ALA A 94 -0.62 -0.39 0.18
N ALA A 95 -1.93 -0.55 0.04
CA ALA A 95 -2.51 -1.78 -0.43
C ALA A 95 -2.21 -1.98 -1.93
N PRO A 96 -1.52 -3.06 -2.34
CA PRO A 96 -1.41 -3.40 -3.76
C PRO A 96 -2.76 -3.94 -4.28
N ALA A 97 -3.07 -3.64 -5.55
CA ALA A 97 -4.21 -4.19 -6.27
C ALA A 97 -4.02 -5.70 -6.49
N PRO A 98 -4.98 -6.56 -6.14
CA PRO A 98 -5.00 -7.95 -6.60
C PRO A 98 -5.22 -7.99 -8.11
N THR A 99 -4.32 -8.62 -8.86
CA THR A 99 -4.39 -8.57 -10.33
C THR A 99 -4.23 -9.92 -11.01
N GLY A 100 -3.23 -10.74 -10.65
CA GLY A 100 -2.95 -12.02 -11.31
C GLY A 100 -2.69 -11.93 -12.81
N ALA A 101 -2.45 -10.72 -13.33
CA ALA A 101 -2.49 -10.41 -14.76
C ALA A 101 -1.14 -9.86 -15.30
N GLU A 102 -0.08 -9.90 -14.49
CA GLU A 102 1.25 -9.39 -14.85
C GLU A 102 1.76 -9.93 -16.21
N ALA A 103 1.56 -11.21 -16.49
CA ALA A 103 1.97 -11.82 -17.76
C ALA A 103 1.21 -11.28 -18.98
N ALA A 104 -0.05 -10.87 -18.80
CA ALA A 104 -0.88 -10.30 -19.87
C ALA A 104 -0.60 -8.81 -20.09
N TYR A 105 -0.11 -8.10 -19.07
CA TYR A 105 0.08 -6.65 -19.07
C TYR A 105 1.49 -6.24 -18.60
N PRO A 106 2.56 -6.67 -19.30
CA PRO A 106 3.93 -6.40 -18.89
C PRO A 106 4.20 -4.89 -18.78
N GLY A 107 4.78 -4.48 -17.66
CA GLY A 107 5.11 -3.08 -17.36
C GLY A 107 3.90 -2.21 -16.98
N GLN A 108 2.68 -2.76 -17.01
CA GLN A 108 1.47 -2.08 -16.57
C GLN A 108 0.92 -2.65 -15.27
N VAL A 109 1.19 -3.93 -15.01
CA VAL A 109 0.77 -4.67 -13.83
C VAL A 109 1.96 -5.44 -13.28
N MET A 110 2.11 -5.44 -11.96
CA MET A 110 2.91 -6.39 -11.21
C MET A 110 1.99 -7.13 -10.24
N ASN A 111 2.06 -8.46 -10.21
CA ASN A 111 1.25 -9.24 -9.28
C ASN A 111 1.59 -8.82 -7.84
N ASP A 112 0.56 -8.73 -7.02
CA ASP A 112 0.62 -8.19 -5.68
C ASP A 112 1.56 -8.97 -4.74
N ASP A 113 1.63 -10.29 -4.87
CA ASP A 113 2.60 -11.11 -4.12
C ASP A 113 4.05 -10.78 -4.50
N ARG A 114 4.33 -10.65 -5.81
CA ARG A 114 5.66 -10.27 -6.30
C ARG A 114 6.03 -8.88 -5.81
N TRP A 115 5.12 -7.91 -5.96
CA TRP A 115 5.35 -6.53 -5.54
C TRP A 115 5.62 -6.45 -4.03
N LEU A 116 4.83 -7.14 -3.20
CA LEU A 116 5.02 -7.15 -1.76
C LEU A 116 6.34 -7.83 -1.36
N ARG A 117 6.76 -8.90 -2.04
CA ARG A 117 8.08 -9.51 -1.83
C ARG A 117 9.22 -8.54 -2.14
N GLU A 118 9.11 -7.73 -3.19
CA GLU A 118 10.10 -6.68 -3.48
C GLU A 118 10.15 -5.64 -2.37
N VAL A 119 9.00 -5.21 -1.84
CA VAL A 119 8.93 -4.28 -0.69
C VAL A 119 9.62 -4.87 0.54
N VAL A 120 9.33 -6.13 0.89
CA VAL A 120 9.96 -6.81 2.03
C VAL A 120 11.46 -6.96 1.81
N ALA A 121 11.89 -7.39 0.61
CA ALA A 121 13.31 -7.56 0.27
C ALA A 121 14.09 -6.23 0.33
N ALA A 122 13.44 -5.11 0.00
CA ALA A 122 14.01 -3.77 0.13
C ALA A 122 14.01 -3.24 1.58
N GLY A 123 13.51 -4.02 2.54
CA GLY A 123 13.46 -3.65 3.96
C GLY A 123 12.26 -2.78 4.35
N GLY A 124 11.19 -2.77 3.54
CA GLY A 124 10.01 -1.92 3.74
C GLY A 124 9.31 -2.12 5.09
N LEU A 125 9.37 -3.31 5.68
CA LEU A 125 8.80 -3.59 7.00
C LEU A 125 9.39 -2.72 8.13
N ASN A 126 10.58 -2.13 7.93
CA ASN A 126 11.17 -1.19 8.89
C ASN A 126 10.52 0.21 8.87
N TYR A 127 9.65 0.48 7.90
CA TYR A 127 9.09 1.80 7.61
C TYR A 127 7.56 1.80 7.58
N MET A 128 6.94 0.85 8.24
CA MET A 128 5.48 0.76 8.39
C MET A 128 5.14 0.10 9.73
N ASP A 129 3.95 0.42 10.23
CA ASP A 129 3.34 -0.24 11.38
C ASP A 129 2.38 -1.36 10.93
N CYS A 130 1.77 -1.24 9.74
CA CYS A 130 0.90 -2.26 9.14
C CYS A 130 1.08 -2.33 7.62
N VAL A 131 0.82 -3.51 7.04
CA VAL A 131 0.72 -3.71 5.59
C VAL A 131 -0.71 -3.45 5.14
N GLY A 132 -0.90 -2.55 4.17
CA GLY A 132 -2.19 -2.33 3.51
C GLY A 132 -2.58 -3.52 2.62
N ALA A 133 -3.88 -3.81 2.53
CA ALA A 133 -4.40 -4.86 1.66
C ALA A 133 -5.80 -4.51 1.12
N HIS A 134 -5.99 -4.73 -0.19
CA HIS A 134 -7.29 -4.62 -0.85
C HIS A 134 -7.77 -6.01 -1.26
N TYR A 135 -8.89 -6.47 -0.72
CA TYR A 135 -9.53 -7.69 -1.22
C TYR A 135 -10.75 -7.32 -2.07
N ASN A 136 -10.56 -7.23 -3.38
CA ASN A 136 -11.58 -6.82 -4.35
C ASN A 136 -11.86 -7.83 -5.47
N GLU A 137 -11.16 -8.98 -5.50
CA GLU A 137 -11.34 -10.00 -6.55
C GLU A 137 -12.30 -11.13 -6.20
N GLY A 138 -12.68 -11.29 -4.92
CA GLY A 138 -13.56 -12.36 -4.46
C GLY A 138 -14.99 -12.27 -4.98
N ILE A 139 -15.51 -13.35 -5.54
CA ILE A 139 -16.93 -13.47 -5.95
C ILE A 139 -17.69 -14.56 -5.18
N ILE A 140 -17.01 -15.20 -4.22
CA ILE A 140 -17.54 -16.27 -3.37
C ILE A 140 -17.47 -15.84 -1.90
N ALA A 141 -18.05 -16.63 -0.99
CA ALA A 141 -18.05 -16.27 0.43
C ALA A 141 -16.63 -16.19 1.00
N PRO A 142 -16.33 -15.21 1.88
CA PRO A 142 -14.96 -15.00 2.40
C PRO A 142 -14.42 -16.18 3.20
N SER A 143 -15.30 -17.05 3.72
CA SER A 143 -14.92 -18.28 4.42
C SER A 143 -14.56 -19.44 3.48
N GLN A 144 -14.81 -19.32 2.17
CA GLN A 144 -14.49 -20.37 1.21
C GLN A 144 -13.01 -20.32 0.82
N ARG A 145 -12.40 -21.50 0.71
CA ARG A 145 -10.99 -21.71 0.29
C ARG A 145 -10.86 -22.43 -1.06
N GLY A 146 -11.97 -22.64 -1.75
CA GLY A 146 -12.03 -23.34 -3.03
C GLY A 146 -13.39 -23.17 -3.69
N GLY A 147 -13.47 -23.52 -4.98
CA GLY A 147 -14.73 -23.52 -5.74
C GLY A 147 -15.05 -22.21 -6.46
N ASP A 148 -14.07 -21.31 -6.63
CA ASP A 148 -14.23 -20.19 -7.56
C ASP A 148 -14.34 -20.74 -9.01
N PRO A 149 -15.32 -20.30 -9.81
CA PRO A 149 -15.52 -20.81 -11.17
C PRO A 149 -14.48 -20.33 -12.19
N ARG A 150 -13.64 -19.34 -11.85
CA ARG A 150 -12.63 -18.77 -12.76
C ARG A 150 -11.36 -19.62 -12.77
N ASP A 151 -10.74 -19.80 -11.61
CA ASP A 151 -9.47 -20.48 -11.40
C ASP A 151 -9.18 -20.73 -9.89
N GLY A 152 -7.99 -21.25 -9.59
CA GLY A 152 -7.49 -21.46 -8.23
C GLY A 152 -6.50 -20.39 -7.74
N TYR A 153 -6.47 -19.20 -8.36
CA TYR A 153 -5.51 -18.16 -8.00
C TYR A 153 -5.78 -17.62 -6.58
N TYR A 154 -4.72 -17.29 -5.82
CA TYR A 154 -4.84 -17.10 -4.37
C TYR A 154 -5.72 -15.89 -4.00
N THR A 155 -5.74 -14.84 -4.83
CA THR A 155 -6.56 -13.64 -4.66
C THR A 155 -8.05 -13.87 -4.89
N ARG A 156 -8.45 -15.03 -5.44
CA ARG A 156 -9.87 -15.43 -5.53
C ARG A 156 -10.48 -15.66 -4.15
N TYR A 157 -9.65 -16.01 -3.16
CA TYR A 157 -10.06 -16.42 -1.82
C TYR A 157 -9.55 -15.42 -0.78
N PHE A 158 -10.42 -14.91 0.09
CA PHE A 158 -10.03 -13.95 1.13
C PHE A 158 -8.88 -14.50 1.98
N HIS A 159 -9.02 -15.73 2.46
CA HIS A 159 -7.95 -16.38 3.19
C HIS A 159 -6.72 -16.72 2.34
N GLY A 160 -6.89 -17.00 1.04
CA GLY A 160 -5.75 -17.23 0.16
C GLY A 160 -4.85 -16.00 0.05
N MET A 161 -5.45 -14.81 -0.13
CA MET A 161 -4.75 -13.53 -0.12
C MET A 161 -4.13 -13.24 1.24
N LEU A 162 -4.90 -13.35 2.32
CA LEU A 162 -4.42 -13.08 3.67
C LEU A 162 -3.23 -13.97 4.04
N ASP A 163 -3.34 -15.28 3.81
CA ASP A 163 -2.29 -16.26 4.13
C ASP A 163 -1.02 -15.99 3.30
N THR A 164 -1.18 -15.58 2.04
CA THR A 164 -0.07 -15.23 1.15
C THR A 164 0.67 -14.00 1.65
N TYR A 165 -0.05 -12.92 2.00
CA TYR A 165 0.56 -11.69 2.51
C TYR A 165 1.22 -11.94 3.85
N TRP A 166 0.54 -12.63 4.75
CA TRP A 166 1.05 -13.03 6.07
C TRP A 166 2.37 -13.81 5.95
N SER A 167 2.44 -14.75 5.01
CA SER A 167 3.68 -15.50 4.75
C SER A 167 4.81 -14.63 4.21
N ILE A 168 4.51 -13.65 3.35
CA ILE A 168 5.53 -12.76 2.77
C ILE A 168 6.14 -11.86 3.84
N VAL A 169 5.33 -11.38 4.78
CA VAL A 169 5.78 -10.45 5.83
C VAL A 169 6.43 -11.14 7.04
N GLY A 170 6.52 -12.48 7.01
CA GLY A 170 7.19 -13.27 8.05
C GLY A 170 6.33 -13.65 9.25
N GLY A 171 5.01 -13.47 9.16
CA GLY A 171 4.05 -13.93 10.17
C GLY A 171 4.12 -13.25 11.54
N ALA A 172 4.45 -11.95 11.57
CA ALA A 172 4.53 -11.13 12.78
C ALA A 172 3.29 -10.26 12.97
#